data_AF-A0A022RVH1-F1
#
_entry.id   AF-A0A022RVH1-F1
#
_cell.length_a   1.000
_cell.length_b   1.000
_cell.length_c   1.000
_cell.angle_alpha   90.00
_cell.angle_beta   90.00
_cell.angle_gamma   90.00
#
_symmetry.space_group_name_H-M   'P 1'
#
loop_
_entity.id
_entity.type
_entity.pdbx_description
1 polymer ?
#
loop_
_entity_poly.entity_id
_entity_poly.type
_entity_poly.pdbx_seq_one_letter_code
_entity_poly.pdbx_strand_id
1 'polypeptide(L)'
;VAAAILTFLAVWTFADPRATFSSLLSARNAAACGGASTNTSQISTEKTFYDDPETRYTIDKPMINWDEKRKHWLNHNPTFGPKSKNGVIIVTGSQPSACKNPLGDHLLLRFFKNKIDYCRIHGYEIFYNNA
;
A
#
# COMPACT_ATOMS: atom_id res chain seq x y z
N VAL A 1 -41.68 -18.67 -29.69
CA VAL A 1 -40.39 -18.23 -30.28
C VAL A 1 -39.67 -17.21 -29.39
N ALA A 2 -40.31 -16.11 -28.96
CA ALA A 2 -39.67 -15.10 -28.11
C ALA A 2 -39.15 -15.62 -26.74
N ALA A 3 -39.90 -16.51 -26.08
CA ALA A 3 -39.48 -17.06 -24.78
C ALA A 3 -38.20 -17.93 -24.86
N ALA A 4 -38.04 -18.69 -25.96
CA ALA A 4 -36.87 -19.54 -26.16
C ALA A 4 -35.61 -18.70 -26.44
N ILE A 5 -35.75 -17.56 -27.11
CA ILE A 5 -34.65 -16.63 -27.40
C ILE A 5 -34.17 -15.96 -26.10
N LEU A 6 -35.09 -15.53 -25.24
CA LEU A 6 -34.78 -14.93 -23.94
C LEU A 6 -34.04 -15.89 -23.01
N THR A 7 -34.44 -17.16 -22.97
CA THR A 7 -33.73 -18.18 -22.18
C THR A 7 -32.34 -18.48 -22.72
N PHE A 8 -32.16 -18.49 -24.04
CA PHE A 8 -30.85 -18.73 -24.66
C PHE A 8 -29.88 -17.58 -24.39
N LEU A 9 -30.35 -16.32 -24.45
CA LEU A 9 -29.55 -15.13 -24.12
C LEU A 9 -29.15 -15.11 -22.64
N ALA A 10 -30.07 -15.46 -21.73
CA ALA A 10 -29.77 -15.52 -20.31
C ALA A 10 -28.70 -16.58 -20.00
N VAL A 11 -28.80 -17.77 -20.59
CA VAL A 11 -27.81 -18.85 -20.41
C VAL A 11 -26.45 -18.45 -21.00
N TRP A 12 -26.41 -17.74 -22.14
CA TRP A 12 -25.16 -17.25 -22.72
C TRP A 12 -24.46 -16.21 -21.82
N THR A 13 -25.22 -15.33 -21.18
CA THR A 13 -24.66 -14.36 -20.22
C THR A 13 -24.12 -14.98 -18.93
N PHE A 14 -24.63 -16.16 -18.54
CA PHE A 14 -24.16 -16.90 -17.36
C PHE A 14 -22.99 -17.86 -17.66
N ALA A 15 -22.88 -18.34 -18.90
CA ALA A 15 -21.84 -19.29 -19.30
C ALA A 15 -20.50 -18.64 -19.72
N ASP A 16 -20.45 -17.31 -19.89
CA ASP A 16 -19.23 -16.56 -20.19
C ASP A 16 -18.70 -15.79 -18.95
N PRO A 17 -17.88 -16.43 -18.08
CA PRO A 17 -17.32 -15.77 -16.90
C PRO A 17 -16.25 -14.71 -17.23
N ARG A 18 -15.85 -14.56 -18.50
CA ARG A 18 -14.72 -13.73 -18.92
C ARG A 18 -15.09 -12.27 -19.21
N ALA A 19 -16.35 -11.96 -19.50
CA ALA A 19 -16.77 -10.63 -19.94
C ALA A 19 -17.26 -9.70 -18.81
N THR A 20 -17.76 -10.25 -17.70
CA THR A 20 -18.40 -9.43 -16.65
C THR A 20 -17.40 -8.91 -15.61
N PHE A 21 -16.42 -9.72 -15.22
CA PHE A 21 -15.43 -9.33 -14.20
C PHE A 21 -14.41 -8.31 -14.71
N SER A 22 -13.94 -8.47 -15.95
CA SER A 22 -12.99 -7.57 -16.59
C SER A 22 -13.58 -6.17 -16.81
N SER A 23 -14.85 -6.10 -17.25
CA SER A 23 -15.60 -4.84 -17.41
C SER A 23 -15.84 -4.10 -16.08
N LEU A 24 -16.27 -4.81 -15.02
CA LEU A 24 -16.50 -4.22 -13.70
C LEU A 24 -15.22 -3.71 -13.02
N LEU A 25 -14.08 -4.37 -13.24
CA LEU A 25 -12.78 -3.93 -12.74
C LEU A 25 -12.19 -2.78 -13.56
N SER A 26 -12.46 -2.74 -14.87
CA SER A 26 -11.96 -1.69 -15.77
C SER A 26 -12.72 -0.36 -15.57
N ALA A 27 -14.03 -0.40 -15.33
CA ALA A 27 -14.83 0.81 -15.08
C ALA A 27 -14.57 1.47 -13.71
N ARG A 28 -14.10 0.72 -12.71
CA ARG A 28 -13.87 1.23 -11.34
C ARG A 28 -12.50 1.85 -11.10
N ASN A 29 -11.52 1.65 -11.98
CA ASN A 29 -10.12 1.96 -11.67
C ASN A 29 -9.47 3.03 -12.55
N ALA A 30 -10.23 3.77 -13.36
CA ALA A 30 -9.66 4.90 -14.10
C ALA A 30 -9.51 6.20 -13.26
N ALA A 31 -10.09 6.27 -12.05
CA ALA A 31 -10.18 7.53 -11.29
C ALA A 31 -9.54 7.53 -9.89
N ALA A 32 -8.93 6.44 -9.42
CA ALA A 32 -8.47 6.36 -8.02
C ALA A 32 -7.11 5.66 -7.80
N CYS A 33 -6.27 5.59 -8.83
CA CYS A 33 -4.84 5.33 -8.68
C CYS A 33 -4.01 6.57 -9.05
N GLY A 34 -4.50 7.75 -8.66
CA GLY A 34 -3.60 8.86 -8.38
C GLY A 34 -2.81 8.53 -7.13
N GLY A 35 -1.79 7.69 -7.25
CA GLY A 35 -0.69 7.72 -6.29
C GLY A 35 -0.30 9.19 -6.20
N ALA A 36 -0.44 9.79 -5.02
CA ALA A 36 -0.04 11.16 -4.80
C ALA A 36 1.38 11.27 -5.31
N SER A 37 1.54 11.88 -6.50
CA SER A 37 2.82 12.27 -7.01
C SER A 37 3.26 13.33 -6.01
N THR A 38 4.05 12.92 -5.02
CA THR A 38 4.79 13.85 -4.21
C THR A 38 5.64 14.60 -5.21
N ASN A 39 5.25 15.84 -5.54
CA ASN A 39 6.07 16.74 -6.34
C ASN A 39 7.45 16.76 -5.66
N THR A 40 8.40 16.02 -6.21
CA THR A 40 9.79 15.91 -5.75
C THR A 40 10.47 17.28 -5.73
N SER A 41 9.85 18.27 -6.37
CA SER A 41 10.21 19.67 -6.46
C SER A 41 10.19 20.48 -5.16
N GLN A 42 9.75 19.91 -4.03
CA GLN A 42 9.68 20.63 -2.73
C GLN A 42 10.57 20.05 -1.62
N ILE A 43 11.49 19.13 -1.94
CA ILE A 43 12.50 18.69 -0.96
C ILE A 43 13.40 19.90 -0.67
N SER A 44 13.42 20.39 0.57
CA SER A 44 14.24 21.53 0.97
C SER A 44 15.71 21.25 0.64
N THR A 45 16.43 22.22 0.09
CA THR A 45 17.88 22.14 -0.19
C THR A 45 18.76 22.17 1.05
N GLU A 46 18.16 22.16 2.25
CA GLU A 46 18.87 22.25 3.50
C GLU A 46 19.40 20.88 3.93
N LYS A 47 20.67 20.84 4.33
CA LYS A 47 21.36 19.60 4.69
C LYS A 47 20.78 19.04 5.99
N THR A 48 20.30 17.80 5.94
CA THR A 48 19.78 17.07 7.08
C THR A 48 20.80 16.05 7.60
N PHE A 49 20.53 15.46 8.77
CA PHE A 49 21.38 14.38 9.31
C PHE A 49 21.47 13.15 8.39
N TYR A 50 20.52 12.94 7.46
CA TYR A 50 20.60 11.88 6.46
C TYR A 50 21.67 12.13 5.39
N ASP A 51 22.15 13.36 5.22
CA ASP A 51 23.17 13.75 4.24
C ASP A 51 24.60 13.68 4.80
N ASP A 52 24.75 13.20 6.04
CA ASP A 52 26.05 13.00 6.67
C ASP A 52 26.61 11.60 6.33
N PRO A 53 27.77 11.51 5.65
CA PRO A 53 28.35 10.21 5.27
C PRO A 53 28.81 9.37 6.47
N GLU A 54 29.00 9.98 7.65
CA GLU A 54 29.38 9.26 8.86
C GLU A 54 28.17 8.64 9.58
N THR A 55 26.97 9.07 9.22
CA THR A 55 25.73 8.55 9.78
C THR A 55 25.44 7.15 9.26
N ARG A 56 25.47 6.16 10.17
CA ARG A 56 25.14 4.76 9.88
C ARG A 56 24.05 4.27 10.82
N TYR A 57 23.00 3.68 10.26
CA TYR A 57 21.99 2.97 11.01
C TYR A 57 22.49 1.56 11.27
N THR A 58 22.92 1.30 12.50
CA THR A 58 23.29 -0.04 12.91
C THR A 58 22.56 -0.38 14.21
N ILE A 59 22.17 -1.63 14.38
CA ILE A 59 21.39 -2.06 15.57
C ILE A 59 22.27 -2.09 16.82
N ASP A 60 23.57 -2.32 16.64
CA ASP A 60 24.58 -2.40 17.69
C ASP A 60 24.98 -1.04 18.27
N LYS A 61 24.86 0.05 17.50
CA LYS A 61 25.22 1.40 17.96
C LYS A 61 23.96 2.24 18.15
N PRO A 62 23.65 2.66 19.38
CA PRO A 62 22.46 3.46 19.62
C PRO A 62 22.57 4.81 18.92
N MET A 63 21.50 5.21 18.25
CA MET A 63 21.43 6.52 17.60
C MET A 63 21.22 7.62 18.65
N ILE A 64 22.23 8.45 18.83
CA ILE A 64 22.21 9.58 19.78
C ILE A 64 21.35 10.72 19.24
N ASN A 65 20.57 11.36 20.13
CA ASN A 65 19.74 12.54 19.87
C ASN A 65 18.76 12.37 18.70
N TRP A 66 18.08 11.21 18.65
CA TRP A 66 17.14 10.90 17.59
C TRP A 66 15.95 11.85 17.55
N ASP A 67 15.41 12.23 18.71
CA ASP A 67 14.23 13.09 18.78
C ASP A 67 14.52 14.50 18.23
N GLU A 68 15.69 15.07 18.53
CA GLU A 68 16.13 16.34 17.98
C GLU A 68 16.34 16.26 16.47
N LYS A 69 17.00 15.20 15.99
CA LYS A 69 17.22 14.97 14.55
C LYS A 69 15.90 14.81 13.80
N ARG A 70 14.95 14.05 14.36
CA ARG A 70 13.62 13.85 13.78
C ARG A 70 12.83 15.15 13.75
N LYS A 71 12.83 15.93 14.83
CA LYS A 71 12.18 17.25 14.89
C LYS A 71 12.79 18.21 13.86
N HIS A 72 14.12 18.26 13.79
CA HIS A 72 14.84 19.06 12.80
C HIS A 72 14.42 18.67 11.38
N TRP A 73 14.44 17.38 11.05
CA TRP A 73 14.03 16.90 9.72
C TRP A 73 12.59 17.26 9.38
N LEU A 74 11.64 17.09 10.32
CA LEU A 74 10.23 17.43 10.12
C LEU A 74 9.99 18.93 9.90
N ASN A 75 10.75 19.80 10.58
CA ASN A 75 10.66 21.25 10.38
C ASN A 75 11.03 21.67 8.94
N HIS A 76 12.01 20.97 8.35
CA HIS A 76 12.46 21.22 6.97
C HIS A 76 11.57 20.53 5.92
N ASN A 77 10.78 19.54 6.33
CA ASN A 77 9.95 18.71 5.45
C ASN A 77 8.46 18.78 5.85
N PRO A 78 7.83 19.97 5.77
CA PRO A 78 6.46 20.17 6.26
C PRO A 78 5.41 19.34 5.52
N THR A 79 5.69 18.95 4.26
CA THR A 79 4.82 18.06 3.46
C THR A 79 4.79 16.62 3.98
N PHE A 80 5.79 16.21 4.75
CA PHE A 80 5.90 14.89 5.37
C PHE A 80 5.41 14.88 6.83
N GLY A 81 4.76 15.96 7.25
CA GLY A 81 3.97 15.97 8.47
C GLY A 81 2.89 14.87 8.45
N PRO A 82 2.39 14.46 9.63
CA PRO A 82 1.45 13.35 9.72
C PRO A 82 0.17 13.64 8.91
N LYS A 83 -0.12 12.78 7.91
CA LYS A 83 -1.31 12.88 7.04
C LYS A 83 -2.64 12.61 7.76
N SER A 84 -2.57 12.03 8.96
CA SER A 84 -3.67 11.83 9.89
C SER A 84 -3.29 12.40 11.25
N LYS A 85 -4.21 12.44 12.23
CA LYS A 85 -3.92 13.00 13.57
C LYS A 85 -2.60 12.50 14.19
N ASN A 86 -2.17 11.27 13.87
CA ASN A 86 -0.98 10.64 14.45
C ASN A 86 0.02 10.05 13.43
N GLY A 87 -0.23 10.09 12.11
CA GLY A 87 0.70 9.58 11.09
C GLY A 87 1.14 8.12 11.31
N VAL A 88 0.17 7.19 11.39
CA VAL A 88 0.42 5.78 11.73
C VAL A 88 0.77 4.97 10.48
N ILE A 89 1.86 4.18 10.57
CA ILE A 89 2.29 3.20 9.56
C ILE A 89 2.19 1.80 10.16
N ILE A 90 1.46 0.90 9.51
CA ILE A 90 1.39 -0.51 9.83
C ILE A 90 2.47 -1.27 9.07
N VAL A 91 3.35 -1.97 9.78
CA VAL A 91 4.40 -2.79 9.17
C VAL A 91 4.03 -4.26 9.34
N THR A 92 4.02 -5.02 8.24
CA THR A 92 3.76 -6.46 8.24
C THR A 92 4.62 -7.13 7.16
N GLY A 93 4.61 -8.45 7.05
CA GLY A 93 5.42 -9.14 6.06
C GLY A 93 5.29 -10.66 6.10
N SER A 94 5.96 -11.31 5.15
CA SER A 94 6.11 -12.76 5.07
C SER A 94 7.52 -13.10 4.59
N GLN A 95 7.90 -14.37 4.68
CA GLN A 95 9.12 -14.86 4.05
C GLN A 95 9.08 -14.64 2.52
N PRO A 96 10.24 -14.49 1.85
CA PRO A 96 10.32 -14.31 0.39
C PRO A 96 9.94 -15.56 -0.39
N SER A 97 10.12 -16.74 0.20
CA SER A 97 9.83 -18.02 -0.44
C SER A 97 8.37 -18.43 -0.28
N ALA A 98 7.87 -19.21 -1.23
CA ALA A 98 6.53 -19.77 -1.15
C ALA A 98 6.33 -20.59 0.14
N CYS A 99 5.13 -20.54 0.71
CA CYS A 99 4.81 -21.37 1.86
C CYS A 99 4.98 -22.86 1.53
N LYS A 100 5.56 -23.63 2.46
CA LYS A 100 5.64 -25.10 2.32
C LYS A 100 4.24 -25.75 2.20
N ASN A 101 3.27 -25.18 2.90
CA ASN A 101 1.88 -25.60 2.79
C ASN A 101 1.23 -24.85 1.61
N PRO A 102 0.63 -25.57 0.63
CA PRO A 102 0.02 -24.94 -0.56
C PRO A 102 -1.13 -23.97 -0.23
N LEU A 103 -1.77 -24.09 0.94
CA LEU A 103 -2.81 -23.17 1.39
C LEU A 103 -2.23 -21.89 2.04
N GLY A 104 -0.95 -21.89 2.40
CA GLY A 104 -0.32 -20.83 3.18
C GLY A 104 -0.37 -19.47 2.49
N ASP A 105 -0.01 -19.41 1.21
CA ASP A 105 0.02 -18.15 0.46
C ASP A 105 -1.38 -17.54 0.29
N HIS A 106 -2.41 -18.38 0.14
CA HIS A 106 -3.78 -17.93 0.11
C HIS A 106 -4.24 -17.34 1.46
N LEU A 107 -3.79 -17.91 2.58
CA LEU A 107 -4.04 -17.33 3.91
C LEU A 107 -3.29 -16.01 4.09
N LEU A 108 -2.02 -15.92 3.67
CA LEU A 108 -1.26 -14.65 3.70
C LEU A 108 -1.97 -13.55 2.92
N LEU A 109 -2.49 -13.87 1.73
CA LEU A 109 -3.27 -12.93 0.92
C LEU A 109 -4.55 -12.46 1.62
N ARG A 110 -5.28 -13.37 2.29
CA ARG A 110 -6.47 -13.01 3.09
C ARG A 110 -6.11 -12.11 4.27
N PHE A 111 -5.03 -12.41 4.98
CA PHE A 111 -4.57 -11.58 6.09
C PHE A 111 -4.10 -10.20 5.62
N PHE A 112 -3.46 -10.12 4.45
CA PHE A 112 -3.08 -8.85 3.87
C PHE A 112 -4.30 -8.02 3.48
N LYS A 113 -5.29 -8.63 2.82
CA LYS A 113 -6.56 -7.98 2.51
C LYS A 113 -7.23 -7.41 3.77
N ASN A 114 -7.29 -8.18 4.85
CA ASN A 114 -7.87 -7.72 6.11
C ASN A 114 -7.14 -6.48 6.66
N LYS A 115 -5.80 -6.46 6.62
CA LYS A 115 -5.01 -5.30 7.07
C LYS A 115 -5.18 -4.08 6.16
N ILE A 116 -5.21 -4.26 4.84
CA ILE A 116 -5.46 -3.16 3.90
C ILE A 116 -6.85 -2.56 4.14
N ASP A 117 -7.87 -3.40 4.28
CA ASP A 117 -9.24 -2.91 4.50
C ASP A 117 -9.32 -2.09 5.80
N TYR A 118 -8.66 -2.56 6.87
CA TYR A 118 -8.55 -1.82 8.12
C TYR A 118 -7.79 -0.49 7.94
N CYS A 119 -6.62 -0.51 7.31
CA CYS A 119 -5.81 0.69 7.08
C CYS A 119 -6.56 1.73 6.25
N ARG A 120 -7.34 1.31 5.25
CA ARG A 120 -8.18 2.20 4.44
C ARG A 120 -9.26 2.89 5.27
N ILE A 121 -9.96 2.17 6.14
CA ILE A 121 -11.04 2.72 6.98
C ILE A 121 -10.48 3.73 7.99
N HIS A 122 -9.29 3.47 8.53
CA HIS A 122 -8.68 4.29 9.58
C HIS A 122 -7.68 5.35 9.06
N GLY A 123 -7.39 5.38 7.75
CA GLY A 123 -6.42 6.31 7.17
C GLY A 123 -4.97 6.04 7.62
N TYR A 124 -4.62 4.76 7.80
CA TYR A 124 -3.26 4.34 8.12
C TYR A 124 -2.50 3.97 6.84
N GLU A 125 -1.21 4.23 6.83
CA GLU A 125 -0.31 3.75 5.78
C GLU A 125 0.11 2.31 6.12
N ILE A 126 0.44 1.50 5.11
CA ILE A 126 0.86 0.11 5.30
C ILE A 126 2.12 -0.19 4.49
N PHE A 127 3.06 -0.90 5.10
CA PHE A 127 4.27 -1.42 4.48
C PHE A 127 4.30 -2.94 4.65
N TYR A 128 4.48 -3.65 3.53
CA TYR A 128 4.58 -5.11 3.48
C TYR A 128 6.00 -5.52 3.11
N ASN A 129 6.73 -6.12 4.04
CA ASN A 129 8.07 -6.65 3.80
C ASN A 129 8.01 -8.10 3.30
N ASN A 130 8.65 -8.39 2.18
CA ASN A 130 8.79 -9.73 1.61
C ASN A 130 10.24 -10.05 1.20
N ALA A 131 11.20 -9.29 1.73
CA ALA A 131 12.63 -9.48 1.50
C ALA A 131 13.20 -10.62 2.37
#